data_AF-A0AB39RJE5-F1
#
_entry.id   AF-A0AB39RJE5-F1
#
_cell.length_a   1.000
_cell.length_b   1.000
_cell.length_c   1.000
_cell.angle_alpha   90.00
_cell.angle_beta   90.00
_cell.angle_gamma   90.00
#
_symmetry.space_group_name_H-M   'P 1'
#
loop_
_entity.id
_entity.type
_entity.pdbx_description
1 polymer ?
#
loop_
_entity_poly.entity_id
_entity_poly.type
_entity_poly.pdbx_seq_one_letter_code
_entity_poly.pdbx_strand_id
1 'polypeptide(L)'
;MTPEDMTPEGSTDEKRTSGIEELGAFPKFTERESQDFVRARDLIGSIVAHYSARIHRETDPVTVRRLTREQRKYWTQMQSLSVRDHEEISRVISEYPQILRTAREDGESRGDNDAREDGE
;
A
#
# COMPACT_ATOMS: atom_id res chain seq x y z
N MET A 1 74.85 35.55 17.01
CA MET A 1 74.61 35.21 15.60
C MET A 1 73.45 34.23 15.56
N THR A 2 72.28 34.75 15.21
CA THR A 2 71.00 34.04 15.10
C THR A 2 70.55 34.17 13.65
N PRO A 3 70.23 33.09 12.92
CA PRO A 3 69.43 33.20 11.71
C PRO A 3 67.97 33.38 12.16
N GLU A 4 67.35 34.53 11.92
CA GLU A 4 66.64 34.87 10.66
C GLU A 4 65.52 33.87 10.33
N ASP A 5 64.30 34.30 10.68
CA ASP A 5 63.16 34.45 9.79
C ASP A 5 62.86 33.30 8.80
N MET A 6 61.74 32.62 9.03
CA MET A 6 60.91 32.03 7.98
C MET A 6 59.54 31.64 8.56
N THR A 7 58.62 32.61 8.58
CA THR A 7 57.19 32.35 8.55
C THR A 7 56.78 31.88 7.16
N PRO A 8 56.04 30.77 7.01
CA PRO A 8 55.22 30.59 5.82
C PRO A 8 53.84 31.21 6.06
N GLU A 9 53.64 32.39 5.47
CA GLU A 9 52.31 32.82 5.05
C GLU A 9 51.79 31.81 4.02
N GLY A 10 50.66 31.19 4.33
CA GLY A 10 49.99 30.22 3.48
C GLY A 10 48.48 30.35 3.65
N SER A 11 47.98 31.54 3.32
CA SER A 11 46.56 31.81 3.13
C SER A 11 46.00 30.86 2.07
N THR A 12 45.16 29.92 2.48
CA THR A 12 44.19 29.28 1.58
C THR A 12 42.83 29.32 2.25
N ASP A 13 42.10 30.38 1.87
CA ASP A 13 40.66 30.38 1.78
C ASP A 13 40.23 29.10 1.05
N GLU A 14 39.70 28.13 1.78
CA GLU A 14 38.87 27.09 1.18
C GLU A 14 37.56 27.02 1.95
N LYS A 15 36.73 28.01 1.67
CA LYS A 15 35.28 27.88 1.67
C LYS A 15 34.88 26.62 0.88
N ARG A 16 34.81 25.47 1.55
CA ARG A 16 34.24 24.24 0.96
C ARG A 16 33.38 23.49 1.97
N THR A 17 32.35 24.16 2.47
CA THR A 17 31.13 23.47 2.95
C THR A 17 29.87 24.21 2.49
N SER A 18 29.86 24.67 1.24
CA SER A 18 28.63 25.00 0.51
C SER A 18 28.46 23.93 -0.56
N GLY A 19 27.93 22.77 -0.15
CA GLY A 19 27.77 21.60 -1.02
C GLY A 19 26.75 20.58 -0.52
N ILE A 20 25.89 20.96 0.43
CA ILE A 20 24.72 20.18 0.84
C ILE A 20 23.43 20.92 0.42
N GLU A 21 23.51 21.73 -0.62
CA GLU A 21 22.37 22.45 -1.21
C GLU A 21 21.99 21.88 -2.57
N GLU A 22 21.97 20.55 -2.75
CA GLU A 22 21.25 19.96 -3.90
C GLU A 22 21.11 18.42 -3.82
N LEU A 23 20.76 17.89 -2.64
CA LEU A 23 20.03 16.61 -2.64
C LEU A 23 18.64 16.95 -3.15
N GLY A 24 18.49 16.81 -4.47
CA GLY A 24 17.36 17.24 -5.27
C GLY A 24 16.05 17.07 -4.53
N ALA A 25 15.22 18.11 -4.58
CA ALA A 25 13.87 18.13 -4.07
C ALA A 25 13.16 16.84 -4.50
N PHE A 26 13.16 15.83 -3.62
CA PHE A 26 12.27 14.71 -3.75
C PHE A 26 10.89 15.35 -3.86
N PRO A 27 10.09 15.03 -4.90
CA PRO A 27 8.77 15.63 -5.03
C PRO A 27 8.03 15.34 -3.73
N LYS A 28 7.85 16.38 -2.91
CA LYS A 28 7.09 16.29 -1.66
C LYS A 28 5.65 16.17 -2.09
N PHE A 29 5.11 14.97 -1.98
CA PHE A 29 3.68 14.75 -2.17
C PHE A 29 2.91 15.71 -1.28
N THR A 30 1.80 16.20 -1.80
CA THR A 30 0.86 16.95 -0.98
C THR A 30 0.34 16.04 0.14
N GLU A 31 -0.07 16.66 1.24
CA GLU A 31 -0.70 15.94 2.35
C GLU A 31 -1.94 15.16 1.86
N ARG A 32 -2.70 15.75 0.94
CA ARG A 32 -3.88 15.13 0.33
C ARG A 32 -3.54 13.86 -0.45
N GLU A 33 -2.51 13.88 -1.31
CA GLU A 33 -2.10 12.69 -2.07
C GLU A 33 -1.63 11.56 -1.14
N SER A 34 -0.96 11.92 -0.05
CA SER A 34 -0.53 10.95 0.97
C SER A 34 -1.74 10.32 1.67
N GLN A 35 -2.74 11.12 2.03
CA GLN A 35 -3.98 10.65 2.64
C GLN A 35 -4.79 9.76 1.69
N ASP A 36 -4.92 10.16 0.42
CA ASP A 36 -5.66 9.39 -0.59
C ASP A 36 -4.96 8.05 -0.86
N PHE A 37 -3.63 8.03 -0.94
CA PHE A 37 -2.87 6.78 -1.05
C PHE A 37 -3.08 5.84 0.15
N VAL A 38 -2.98 6.36 1.38
CA VAL A 38 -3.23 5.58 2.60
C VAL A 38 -4.65 5.00 2.58
N ARG A 39 -5.64 5.83 2.26
CA ARG A 39 -7.04 5.41 2.15
C ARG A 39 -7.25 4.32 1.11
N ALA A 40 -6.66 4.46 -0.08
CA ALA A 40 -6.73 3.45 -1.12
C ALA A 40 -6.11 2.13 -0.65
N ARG A 41 -4.94 2.20 -0.01
CA ARG A 41 -4.27 1.01 0.56
C ARG A 41 -5.12 0.31 1.62
N ASP A 42 -5.75 1.07 2.51
CA ASP A 42 -6.62 0.54 3.57
C ASP A 42 -7.87 -0.15 3.00
N LEU A 43 -8.43 0.39 1.91
CA LEU A 43 -9.57 -0.24 1.21
C LEU A 43 -9.17 -1.59 0.60
N ILE A 44 -8.04 -1.65 -0.11
CA ILE A 44 -7.55 -2.91 -0.67
C ILE A 44 -7.21 -3.90 0.45
N GLY A 45 -6.57 -3.43 1.53
CA GLY A 45 -6.27 -4.23 2.72
C GLY A 45 -7.52 -4.83 3.37
N SER A 46 -8.61 -4.06 3.43
CA SER A 46 -9.90 -4.53 3.93
C SER A 46 -10.50 -5.65 3.07
N ILE A 47 -10.33 -5.58 1.75
CA ILE A 47 -10.77 -6.65 0.82
C ILE A 47 -9.96 -7.92 1.06
N VAL A 48 -8.64 -7.79 1.17
CA VAL A 48 -7.73 -8.92 1.42
C VAL A 48 -8.05 -9.59 2.75
N ALA A 49 -8.30 -8.81 3.79
CA ALA A 49 -8.72 -9.31 5.10
C ALA A 49 -10.05 -10.05 5.02
N HIS A 50 -11.03 -9.52 4.28
CA HIS A 50 -12.32 -10.18 4.05
C HIS A 50 -12.14 -11.55 3.37
N TYR A 51 -11.39 -11.63 2.27
CA TYR A 51 -11.11 -12.91 1.62
C TYR A 51 -10.34 -13.87 2.53
N SER A 52 -9.37 -13.39 3.30
CA SER A 52 -8.64 -14.21 4.27
C SER A 52 -9.60 -14.85 5.28
N ALA A 53 -10.48 -14.05 5.88
CA ALA A 53 -11.46 -14.54 6.85
C ALA A 53 -12.42 -15.57 6.24
N ARG A 54 -12.83 -15.36 4.97
CA ARG A 54 -13.70 -16.29 4.25
C ARG A 54 -12.99 -17.61 3.92
N ILE A 55 -11.75 -17.56 3.47
CA ILE A 55 -10.93 -18.76 3.19
C ILE A 55 -10.80 -19.64 4.44
N HIS A 56 -10.59 -19.04 5.62
CA HIS A 56 -10.46 -19.81 6.87
C HIS A 56 -11.75 -20.53 7.29
N ARG A 57 -12.91 -20.12 6.78
CA ARG A 57 -14.23 -20.71 7.10
C ARG A 57 -14.76 -21.63 6.00
N GLU A 58 -14.16 -21.59 4.82
CA GLU A 58 -14.62 -22.35 3.65
C GLU A 58 -14.05 -23.76 3.66
N THR A 59 -14.91 -24.76 3.48
CA THR A 59 -14.53 -26.18 3.47
C THR A 59 -14.43 -26.74 2.06
N ASP A 60 -15.10 -26.15 1.08
CA ASP A 60 -15.03 -26.58 -0.31
C ASP A 60 -13.66 -26.19 -0.94
N PRO A 61 -12.81 -27.15 -1.34
CA PRO A 61 -11.51 -26.87 -1.91
C PRO A 61 -11.58 -26.10 -3.24
N VAL A 62 -12.67 -26.24 -4.01
CA VAL A 62 -12.85 -25.49 -5.27
C VAL A 62 -13.09 -24.02 -4.95
N THR A 63 -13.97 -23.74 -4.00
CA THR A 63 -14.24 -22.37 -3.54
C THR A 63 -13.03 -21.75 -2.86
N VAL A 64 -12.30 -22.48 -2.01
CA VAL A 64 -11.02 -21.99 -1.43
C VAL A 64 -10.04 -21.56 -2.51
N ARG A 65 -9.83 -22.38 -3.55
CA ARG A 65 -8.92 -22.01 -4.67
C ARG A 65 -9.36 -20.74 -5.39
N ARG A 66 -10.68 -20.56 -5.59
CA ARG A 66 -11.23 -19.34 -6.19
C ARG A 66 -10.99 -18.12 -5.31
N LEU A 67 -11.31 -18.21 -4.02
CA LEU A 67 -11.11 -17.12 -3.06
C LEU A 67 -9.64 -16.73 -2.91
N THR A 68 -8.73 -17.72 -2.87
CA THR A 68 -7.27 -17.48 -2.83
C THR A 68 -6.79 -16.76 -4.09
N ARG A 69 -7.35 -17.08 -5.26
CA ARG A 69 -7.02 -16.37 -6.51
C ARG A 69 -7.45 -14.90 -6.44
N GLU A 70 -8.67 -14.64 -5.98
CA GLU A 70 -9.16 -13.27 -5.80
C GLU A 70 -8.34 -12.51 -4.77
N GLN A 71 -8.05 -13.11 -3.62
CA GLN A 71 -7.18 -12.51 -2.59
C GLN A 71 -5.82 -12.12 -3.18
N ARG A 72 -5.20 -13.00 -3.96
CA ARG A 72 -3.88 -12.76 -4.56
C ARG A 72 -3.92 -11.59 -5.56
N LYS A 73 -5.01 -11.43 -6.32
CA LYS A 73 -5.20 -10.28 -7.22
C LYS A 73 -5.11 -8.96 -6.46
N TYR A 74 -5.87 -8.82 -5.37
CA TYR A 74 -5.86 -7.61 -4.54
C TYR A 74 -4.53 -7.43 -3.80
N TRP A 75 -3.87 -8.53 -3.42
CA TRP A 75 -2.56 -8.45 -2.79
C TRP A 75 -1.48 -7.92 -3.74
N THR A 76 -1.45 -8.41 -4.98
CA THR A 76 -0.56 -7.89 -6.02
C THR A 76 -0.83 -6.42 -6.29
N GLN A 77 -2.10 -6.03 -6.40
CA GLN A 77 -2.48 -4.64 -6.63
C GLN A 77 -2.04 -3.71 -5.49
N MET A 78 -2.21 -4.14 -4.23
CA MET A 78 -1.75 -3.38 -3.08
C MET A 78 -0.23 -3.20 -3.06
N GLN A 79 0.52 -4.21 -3.51
CA GLN A 79 1.98 -4.16 -3.62
C GLN A 79 2.46 -3.28 -4.78
N SER A 80 1.69 -3.18 -5.86
CA SER A 80 2.00 -2.33 -7.01
C SER A 80 1.51 -0.90 -6.86
N LEU A 81 0.59 -0.62 -5.93
CA LEU A 81 0.03 0.71 -5.73
C LEU A 81 1.12 1.70 -5.30
N SER A 82 1.17 2.84 -5.99
CA SER A 82 2.14 3.90 -5.76
C SER A 82 1.44 5.22 -5.50
N VAL A 83 2.01 6.08 -4.65
CA VAL A 83 1.50 7.44 -4.39
C VAL A 83 1.40 8.27 -5.69
N ARG A 84 2.20 7.93 -6.72
CA ARG A 84 2.20 8.60 -8.03
C ARG A 84 1.07 8.14 -8.96
N ASP A 85 0.38 7.06 -8.62
CA ASP A 85 -0.67 6.48 -9.46
C ASP A 85 -2.04 7.05 -9.07
N HIS A 86 -2.24 8.33 -9.36
CA HIS A 86 -3.44 9.07 -8.94
C HIS A 86 -4.72 8.52 -9.56
N GLU A 87 -4.64 7.98 -10.78
CA GLU A 87 -5.78 7.37 -11.47
C GLU A 87 -6.21 6.09 -10.74
N GLU A 88 -5.27 5.19 -10.45
CA GLU A 88 -5.58 3.96 -9.72
C GLU A 88 -6.02 4.25 -8.28
N ILE A 89 -5.40 5.21 -7.59
CA ILE A 89 -5.84 5.65 -6.25
C ILE A 89 -7.29 6.14 -6.28
N SER A 90 -7.64 7.02 -7.23
CA SER A 90 -8.99 7.55 -7.37
C SER A 90 -10.01 6.46 -7.68
N ARG A 91 -9.65 5.53 -8.58
CA ARG A 91 -10.43 4.35 -8.92
C ARG A 91 -10.67 3.45 -7.70
N VAL A 92 -9.63 3.17 -6.93
CA VAL A 92 -9.74 2.35 -5.71
C VAL A 92 -10.69 3.01 -4.72
N ILE A 93 -10.52 4.31 -4.45
CA ILE A 93 -11.37 5.05 -3.50
C ILE A 93 -12.85 5.03 -3.93
N SER A 94 -13.13 5.10 -5.22
CA SER A 94 -14.49 5.16 -5.75
C SER A 94 -15.16 3.77 -5.86
N GLU A 95 -14.45 2.77 -6.38
CA GLU A 95 -15.03 1.46 -6.70
C GLU A 95 -15.01 0.48 -5.50
N TYR A 96 -13.94 0.48 -4.71
CA TYR A 96 -13.67 -0.58 -3.73
C TYR A 96 -14.64 -0.62 -2.55
N PRO A 97 -15.24 0.49 -2.11
CA PRO A 97 -16.33 0.43 -1.12
C PRO A 97 -17.53 -0.41 -1.58
N GLN A 98 -17.87 -0.37 -2.87
CA GLN A 98 -18.98 -1.18 -3.40
C GLN A 98 -18.58 -2.65 -3.50
N ILE A 99 -17.35 -2.93 -3.96
CA ILE A 99 -16.81 -4.30 -4.00
C ILE A 99 -16.82 -4.93 -2.60
N LEU A 100 -16.41 -4.17 -1.58
CA LEU A 100 -16.45 -4.61 -0.18
C LEU A 100 -17.87 -4.92 0.30
N ARG A 101 -18.86 -4.13 -0.12
CA ARG A 101 -20.26 -4.36 0.24
C ARG A 101 -20.77 -5.65 -0.39
N THR A 102 -20.60 -5.82 -1.69
CA THR A 102 -21.02 -7.03 -2.41
C THR A 102 -20.32 -8.29 -1.87
N ALA A 103 -19.02 -8.21 -1.58
CA ALA A 103 -18.27 -9.34 -1.04
C ALA A 103 -18.82 -9.80 0.34
N ARG A 104 -19.31 -8.87 1.16
CA ARG A 104 -19.96 -9.17 2.45
C ARG A 104 -21.33 -9.81 2.27
N GLU A 105 -22.16 -9.25 1.39
CA GLU A 105 -23.51 -9.77 1.08
C GLU A 105 -23.47 -11.19 0.49
N ASP A 106 -22.49 -11.49 -0.36
CA ASP A 106 -22.22 -12.82 -0.92
C ASP A 106 -21.79 -13.87 0.13
N GLY A 107 -21.43 -13.43 1.34
CA GLY A 107 -21.11 -14.30 2.47
C GLY A 107 -22.33 -14.75 3.27
N GLU A 108 -23.43 -13.99 3.21
CA GLU A 108 -24.62 -14.21 4.05
C GLU A 108 -25.69 -15.04 3.33
N SER A 109 -25.80 -14.98 2.01
CA SER A 109 -26.84 -15.68 1.23
C SER A 109 -26.69 -17.21 1.13
N ARG A 110 -25.68 -17.83 1.75
CA ARG A 110 -25.42 -19.29 1.65
C ARG A 110 -25.70 -20.08 2.93
N GLY A 111 -26.21 -19.44 3.98
CA GLY A 111 -26.44 -20.05 5.29
C GLY A 111 -27.78 -20.78 5.51
N ASP A 112 -28.76 -20.68 4.61
CA ASP A 112 -30.16 -21.02 4.97
C ASP A 112 -30.83 -22.19 4.21
N ASN A 113 -30.10 -23.03 3.45
CA ASN A 113 -30.76 -24.07 2.64
C ASN A 113 -30.43 -25.54 2.97
N ASP A 114 -29.75 -25.83 4.08
CA ASP A 114 -29.32 -27.20 4.44
C ASP A 114 -30.07 -27.77 5.67
N ALA A 115 -31.36 -27.47 5.80
CA ALA A 115 -32.22 -27.98 6.87
C ALA A 115 -33.56 -28.54 6.34
N ARG A 116 -33.51 -29.39 5.31
CA ARG A 116 -34.63 -30.27 4.95
C ARG A 116 -34.15 -31.69 4.66
N GLU A 117 -33.73 -32.38 5.71
CA GLU A 117 -33.99 -33.82 5.86
C GLU A 117 -34.97 -33.99 7.02
N ASP A 118 -35.85 -34.99 6.88
CA ASP A 118 -36.92 -35.50 7.75
C ASP A 118 -38.29 -35.31 7.08
N GLY A 119 -38.96 -36.31 6.53
CA GLY A 119 -38.73 -37.75 6.42
C GLY A 119 -40.03 -38.41 5.93
N GLU A 120 -39.91 -39.48 5.13
CA GLU A 120 -40.96 -40.51 4.93
C GLU A 120 -40.29 -41.85 4.64
#